data_AF-A0A9Q3KWM1-F1
#
_entry.id   AF-A0A9Q3KWM1-F1
#
_cell.length_a   1.000
_cell.length_b   1.000
_cell.length_c   1.000
_cell.angle_alpha   90.00
_cell.angle_beta   90.00
_cell.angle_gamma   90.00
#
_symmetry.space_group_name_H-M   'P 1'
#
loop_
_entity.id
_entity.type
_entity.pdbx_description
1 polymer ?
#
loop_
_entity_poly.entity_id
_entity_poly.type
_entity_poly.pdbx_seq_one_letter_code
_entity_poly.pdbx_strand_id
1 'polypeptide(L)'
;MSYSEKEALKQLPEASNWPKFSGSGEYDHMELIDYIDGLFIDVPSIPDYWITARLNTAFIGHASIWHTEMKEIHGRRNWQWWKS
;
A
#
# COMPACT_ATOMS: atom_id res chain seq x y z
N MET A 1 16.20 -10.87 -13.70
CA MET A 1 15.75 -12.09 -12.99
C MET A 1 14.35 -11.84 -12.49
N SER A 2 13.41 -12.75 -12.72
CA SER A 2 12.05 -12.66 -12.17
C SER A 2 12.00 -13.56 -10.93
N TYR A 3 11.70 -12.98 -9.78
CA TYR A 3 11.53 -13.73 -8.54
C TYR A 3 10.20 -14.51 -8.59
N SER A 4 10.13 -15.66 -7.93
CA SER A 4 8.83 -16.25 -7.61
C SER A 4 8.06 -15.32 -6.65
N GLU A 5 6.72 -15.41 -6.60
CA GLU A 5 5.92 -14.55 -5.72
C GLU A 5 6.34 -14.64 -4.24
N LYS A 6 6.73 -15.84 -3.78
CA LYS A 6 7.21 -16.05 -2.40
C LYS A 6 8.55 -15.38 -2.14
N GLU A 7 9.42 -15.30 -3.13
CA GLU A 7 10.72 -14.61 -3.03
C GLU A 7 10.55 -13.11 -3.10
N ALA A 8 9.70 -12.61 -4.01
CA ALA A 8 9.33 -11.20 -4.08
C ALA A 8 8.74 -10.71 -2.75
N LEU A 9 7.89 -11.54 -2.12
CA LEU A 9 7.32 -11.22 -0.83
C LEU A 9 8.38 -11.04 0.28
N LYS A 10 9.46 -11.82 0.24
CA LYS A 10 10.57 -11.71 1.22
C LYS A 10 11.42 -10.45 1.02
N GLN A 11 11.36 -9.83 -0.16
CA GLN A 11 12.05 -8.57 -0.44
C GLN A 11 11.25 -7.36 0.06
N LEU A 12 9.96 -7.52 0.35
CA LEU A 12 9.16 -6.41 0.86
C LEU A 12 9.55 -6.07 2.30
N PRO A 13 9.71 -4.78 2.64
CA PRO A 13 9.82 -4.35 4.02
C PRO A 13 8.54 -4.68 4.79
N GLU A 14 8.67 -4.90 6.09
CA GLU A 14 7.51 -5.12 6.96
C GLU A 14 6.53 -3.95 6.88
N ALA A 15 5.23 -4.26 6.78
CA ALA A 15 4.17 -3.27 6.62
C ALA A 15 4.02 -2.31 7.82
N SER A 16 4.55 -2.70 8.98
CA SER A 16 4.69 -1.86 10.17
C SER A 16 5.58 -0.64 9.90
N ASN A 17 6.60 -0.79 9.05
CA ASN A 17 7.60 0.23 8.73
C ASN A 17 7.17 1.17 7.58
N TRP A 18 6.01 0.94 6.98
CA TRP A 18 5.51 1.81 5.92
C TRP A 18 5.10 3.18 6.51
N PRO A 19 5.27 4.27 5.74
CA PRO A 19 4.79 5.60 6.12
C PRO A 19 3.33 5.57 6.55
N LYS A 20 2.97 6.38 7.55
CA LYS A 20 1.59 6.45 8.04
C LYS A 20 0.85 7.59 7.36
N PHE A 21 -0.37 7.31 6.93
CA PHE A 21 -1.27 8.29 6.36
C PHE A 21 -2.47 8.47 7.29
N SER A 22 -2.67 9.69 7.80
CA SER A 22 -3.81 10.03 8.64
C SER A 22 -4.92 10.77 7.89
N GLY A 23 -4.61 11.32 6.71
CA GLY A 23 -5.52 12.16 5.94
C GLY A 23 -5.63 13.59 6.49
N SER A 24 -4.73 13.96 7.40
CA SER A 24 -4.72 15.29 8.03
C SER A 24 -3.38 16.01 7.92
N GLY A 25 -2.33 15.33 7.46
CA GLY A 25 -1.04 15.95 7.13
C GLY A 25 -1.07 16.61 5.75
N GLU A 26 -0.29 17.67 5.56
CA GLU A 26 -0.26 18.39 4.28
C GLU A 26 0.36 17.55 3.15
N TYR A 27 1.20 16.55 3.49
CA TYR A 27 1.96 15.73 2.52
C TYR A 27 2.05 14.23 2.86
N ASP A 28 1.33 13.76 3.88
CA ASP A 28 1.40 12.35 4.33
C ASP A 28 0.94 11.34 3.26
N HIS A 29 0.04 11.77 2.35
CA HIS A 29 -0.37 10.96 1.19
C HIS A 29 0.74 10.81 0.15
N MET A 30 1.50 11.88 -0.15
CA MET A 30 2.56 11.85 -1.15
C MET A 30 3.70 10.94 -0.71
N GLU A 31 4.08 11.01 0.57
CA GLU A 31 5.11 10.14 1.15
C GLU A 31 4.71 8.66 1.04
N LEU A 32 3.45 8.32 1.35
CA LEU A 32 2.94 6.96 1.22
C LEU A 32 2.90 6.51 -0.25
N ILE A 33 2.47 7.38 -1.17
CA ILE A 33 2.39 7.08 -2.60
C ILE A 33 3.77 6.80 -3.17
N ASP A 34 4.73 7.71 -2.95
CA ASP A 34 6.09 7.58 -3.45
C ASP A 34 6.78 6.33 -2.88
N TYR A 35 6.53 6.03 -1.61
CA TYR A 35 7.04 4.82 -0.97
C TYR A 35 6.50 3.55 -1.63
N ILE A 36 5.19 3.45 -1.86
CA ILE A 36 4.57 2.27 -2.48
C ILE A 36 4.99 2.12 -3.94
N ASP A 37 5.05 3.21 -4.71
CA ASP A 37 5.56 3.18 -6.08
C ASP A 37 7.02 2.68 -6.10
N GLY A 38 7.83 3.10 -5.13
CA GLY A 38 9.18 2.58 -4.90
C GLY A 38 9.22 1.06 -4.71
N LEU A 39 8.29 0.48 -3.94
CA LEU A 39 8.21 -0.98 -3.76
C LEU A 39 7.99 -1.74 -5.07
N PHE A 40 7.18 -1.18 -5.98
CA PHE A 40 6.95 -1.77 -7.30
C PHE A 40 8.18 -1.62 -8.22
N ILE A 41 8.98 -0.58 -8.05
CA ILE A 41 10.25 -0.40 -8.77
C ILE A 41 11.32 -1.36 -8.25
N ASP A 42 11.45 -1.47 -6.92
CA ASP A 42 12.47 -2.30 -6.26
C ASP A 42 12.17 -3.80 -6.38
N VAL A 43 10.87 -4.15 -6.38
CA VAL A 43 10.39 -5.53 -6.51
C VAL A 43 9.39 -5.66 -7.68
N PRO A 44 9.84 -5.58 -8.95
CA PRO A 44 8.94 -5.55 -10.12
C PRO A 44 8.02 -6.77 -10.31
N SER A 45 8.34 -7.86 -9.61
CA SER A 45 7.57 -9.11 -9.67
C SER A 45 6.54 -9.22 -8.56
N ILE A 46 6.42 -8.23 -7.65
CA ILE A 46 5.45 -8.27 -6.57
C ILE A 46 4.02 -8.15 -7.12
N PRO A 47 3.13 -9.11 -6.83
CA PRO A 47 1.73 -8.94 -7.15
C PRO A 47 1.11 -7.79 -6.36
N ASP A 48 0.32 -6.96 -7.03
CA ASP A 48 -0.41 -5.83 -6.44
C ASP A 48 -1.20 -6.19 -5.17
N TYR A 49 -1.83 -7.37 -5.16
CA TYR A 49 -2.64 -7.82 -4.02
C TYR A 49 -1.84 -7.96 -2.72
N TRP A 50 -0.52 -8.18 -2.80
CA TRP A 50 0.35 -8.22 -1.62
C TRP A 50 0.56 -6.84 -1.01
N ILE A 51 0.55 -5.79 -1.83
CA ILE A 51 0.63 -4.41 -1.36
C ILE A 51 -0.72 -3.96 -0.82
N THR A 52 -1.79 -4.11 -1.61
CA THR A 52 -3.12 -3.61 -1.25
C THR A 52 -3.75 -4.35 -0.06
N ALA A 53 -3.37 -5.60 0.20
CA ALA A 53 -3.77 -6.32 1.42
C ALA A 53 -3.16 -5.75 2.71
N ARG A 54 -2.10 -4.95 2.61
CA ARG A 54 -1.33 -4.39 3.74
C ARG A 54 -1.57 -2.90 3.97
N LEU A 55 -2.26 -2.20 3.07
CA LEU A 55 -2.54 -0.77 3.19
C LEU A 55 -3.20 -0.37 4.53
N ASN A 56 -3.99 -1.27 5.12
CA ASN A 56 -4.60 -1.03 6.42
C ASN A 56 -3.59 -0.80 7.56
N THR A 57 -2.32 -1.21 7.43
CA THR A 57 -1.27 -0.95 8.43
C THR A 57 -0.64 0.43 8.28
N ALA A 58 -0.80 1.07 7.12
CA ALA A 58 -0.33 2.42 6.84
C ALA A 58 -1.39 3.47 7.21
N PHE A 59 -2.68 3.13 7.13
CA PHE A 59 -3.76 4.06 7.42
C PHE A 59 -4.08 4.16 8.92
N ILE A 60 -4.02 5.38 9.44
CA ILE A 60 -4.30 5.72 10.83
C ILE A 60 -5.40 6.80 10.92
N GLY A 61 -6.01 6.97 12.09
CA GLY A 61 -7.04 7.99 12.29
C GLY A 61 -8.21 7.88 11.30
N HIS A 62 -8.64 9.01 10.72
CA HIS A 62 -9.75 9.05 9.77
C HIS A 62 -9.48 8.29 8.47
N ALA A 63 -8.23 8.25 7.99
CA ALA A 63 -7.88 7.48 6.80
C ALA A 63 -8.11 5.97 6.98
N SER A 64 -7.94 5.45 8.20
CA SER A 64 -8.19 4.03 8.50
C SER A 64 -9.67 3.66 8.35
N ILE A 65 -10.55 4.54 8.82
CA ILE A 65 -12.01 4.40 8.72
C ILE A 65 -12.42 4.48 7.24
N TRP A 66 -11.98 5.54 6.54
CA TRP A 66 -12.24 5.74 5.12
C TRP A 66 -11.81 4.54 4.27
N HIS A 67 -10.60 4.01 4.49
CA HIS A 67 -10.12 2.84 3.75
C HIS A 67 -10.99 1.60 3.98
N THR A 68 -11.49 1.40 5.20
CA THR A 68 -12.38 0.28 5.54
C THR A 68 -13.71 0.42 4.80
N GLU A 69 -14.33 1.59 4.85
CA GLU A 69 -15.59 1.88 4.14
C GLU A 69 -15.42 1.71 2.62
N MET A 70 -14.33 2.23 2.05
CA MET A 70 -14.05 2.08 0.62
C MET A 70 -13.86 0.61 0.23
N LYS A 71 -13.24 -0.21 1.08
CA LYS A 71 -13.12 -1.67 0.84
C LYS A 71 -14.46 -2.38 0.92
N GLU A 72 -15.37 -1.95 1.79
CA GLU A 72 -16.72 -2.53 1.88
C GLU A 72 -17.56 -2.20 0.64
N ILE A 73 -17.51 -0.94 0.18
CA ILE A 73 -18.29 -0.45 -0.95
C ILE A 73 -17.74 -0.98 -2.28
N HIS A 74 -16.42 -0.89 -2.48
CA HIS A 74 -15.79 -1.15 -3.76
C HIS A 74 -15.09 -2.51 -3.85
N GLY A 75 -14.95 -3.24 -2.74
CA GLY A 75 -14.29 -4.54 -2.70
C GLY A 75 -12.77 -4.43 -2.85
N ARG A 76 -12.16 -5.46 -3.46
CA ARG A 76 -10.71 -5.48 -3.73
C ARG A 76 -10.40 -4.57 -4.90
N ARG A 77 -9.47 -3.65 -4.70
CA ARG A 77 -8.99 -2.69 -5.70
C ARG A 77 -7.47 -2.71 -5.77
N ASN A 78 -6.96 -2.44 -6.97
CA ASN A 78 -5.53 -2.39 -7.21
C ASN A 78 -4.93 -1.06 -6.73
N TRP A 79 -3.61 -1.00 -6.66
CA TRP A 79 -2.90 0.20 -6.21
C TRP A 79 -3.23 1.42 -7.05
N GLN A 80 -3.35 1.27 -8.37
CA GLN A 80 -3.71 2.39 -9.26
C GLN A 80 -5.04 3.04 -8.88
N TRP A 81 -6.03 2.26 -8.46
CA TRP A 81 -7.31 2.77 -7.97
C TRP A 81 -7.16 3.49 -6.63
N TRP A 82 -6.37 2.94 -5.70
CA TRP A 82 -6.13 3.58 -4.38
C TRP A 82 -5.33 4.87 -4.47
N LYS A 83 -4.47 4.99 -5.48
CA LYS A 83 -3.67 6.18 -5.77
C LYS A 83 -4.47 7.31 -6.42
N SER A 84 -5.60 7.00 -7.08
CA SER A 84 -6.43 7.95 -7.84
C SER A 84 -7.39 8.70 -6.94
#